data_AF-A0AAW9TRK5-F1
#
_entry.id   AF-A0AAW9TRK5-F1
#
_cell.length_a   1.000
_cell.length_b   1.000
_cell.length_c   1.000
_cell.angle_alpha   90.00
_cell.angle_beta   90.00
_cell.angle_gamma   90.00
#
_symmetry.space_group_name_H-M   'P 1'
#
loop_
_entity.id
_entity.type
_entity.pdbx_description
1 polymer ?
#
loop_
_entity_poly.entity_id
_entity_poly.type
_entity_poly.pdbx_seq_one_letter_code
_entity_poly.pdbx_strand_id
1 'polypeptide(L)'
;MTAIEPEEQEDKPLDPAMENVRRKMVRLQLVSAGVMLVMLMAVLGAIVYKLTRTDGSAEAAQPALSVPGDAPVSAIAALPAGFSVSNVALSGSQLVFYGSLPGAEPRAIVFDIKAGRIVADVTVRTN
;
A
#
# COMPACT_ATOMS: atom_id res chain seq x y z
N MET A 1 -46.69 20.66 34.27
CA MET A 1 -47.07 20.14 32.95
C MET A 1 -47.30 21.35 32.06
N THR A 2 -46.29 21.76 31.29
CA THR A 2 -46.42 22.81 30.28
C THR A 2 -46.81 22.12 28.99
N ALA A 3 -48.05 22.30 28.56
CA ALA A 3 -48.49 21.89 27.24
C ALA A 3 -47.87 22.88 26.23
N ILE A 4 -47.02 22.36 25.35
CA ILE A 4 -46.52 23.10 24.19
C ILE A 4 -47.53 22.78 23.09
N GLU A 5 -48.47 23.68 22.85
CA GLU A 5 -49.34 23.62 21.68
C GLU A 5 -48.46 23.91 20.46
N PRO A 6 -48.36 23.01 19.47
CA PRO A 6 -47.68 23.31 18.24
C PRO A 6 -48.57 24.28 17.46
N GLU A 7 -48.11 25.51 17.29
CA GLU A 7 -48.76 26.46 16.39
C GLU A 7 -48.83 25.82 15.00
N GLU A 8 -50.06 25.63 14.53
CA GLU A 8 -50.41 25.36 13.14
C GLU A 8 -49.87 26.51 12.28
N GLN A 9 -48.63 26.37 11.83
CA GLN A 9 -48.09 27.18 10.74
C GLN A 9 -48.84 26.77 9.47
N GLU A 10 -49.91 27.52 9.23
CA GLU A 10 -50.72 27.62 8.02
C GLU A 10 -49.93 27.19 6.77
N ASP A 11 -50.44 26.17 6.09
CA ASP A 11 -50.09 25.79 4.71
C ASP A 11 -50.37 26.96 3.76
N LYS A 12 -49.48 27.95 3.78
CA LYS A 12 -49.43 29.04 2.81
C LYS A 12 -48.89 28.45 1.51
N PRO A 13 -49.66 28.44 0.41
CA PRO A 13 -49.27 27.76 -0.81
C PRO A 13 -47.93 28.34 -1.27
N LEU A 14 -46.90 27.50 -1.27
CA LEU A 14 -45.56 27.85 -1.70
C LEU A 14 -45.65 28.38 -3.13
N ASP A 15 -45.32 29.66 -3.27
CA ASP A 15 -45.20 30.39 -4.53
C ASP A 15 -44.57 29.46 -5.60
N PRO A 16 -45.15 29.28 -6.81
CA PRO A 16 -44.65 28.34 -7.82
C PRO A 16 -43.16 28.52 -8.18
N ALA A 17 -42.58 29.68 -7.87
CA ALA A 17 -41.14 29.91 -7.94
C ALA A 17 -40.32 29.07 -6.92
N MET A 18 -40.83 28.84 -5.71
CA MET A 18 -40.12 28.11 -4.63
C MET A 18 -40.06 26.59 -4.83
N GLU A 19 -41.08 25.99 -5.44
CA GLU A 19 -41.07 24.55 -5.71
C GLU A 19 -40.03 24.17 -6.78
N ASN A 20 -39.83 25.04 -7.77
CA ASN A 20 -38.78 24.89 -8.78
C ASN A 20 -37.37 24.92 -8.17
N VAL A 21 -37.15 25.72 -7.12
CA VAL A 21 -35.88 25.77 -6.39
C VAL A 21 -35.69 24.50 -5.57
N ARG A 22 -36.71 24.03 -4.85
CA ARG A 22 -36.65 22.75 -4.10
C ARG A 22 -36.30 21.57 -5.02
N ARG A 23 -36.95 21.48 -6.19
CA ARG A 23 -36.67 20.42 -7.17
C ARG A 23 -35.23 20.53 -7.73
N LYS A 24 -34.70 21.74 -7.89
CA LYS A 24 -33.29 21.97 -8.28
C LYS A 24 -32.32 21.53 -7.20
N MET A 25 -32.60 21.80 -5.93
CA MET A 25 -31.78 21.37 -4.80
C MET A 25 -31.72 19.85 -4.70
N VAL A 26 -32.85 19.16 -4.84
CA VAL A 26 -32.91 17.70 -4.80
C VAL A 26 -32.10 17.06 -5.93
N ARG A 27 -32.17 17.61 -7.15
CA ARG A 27 -31.34 17.14 -8.27
C ARG A 27 -29.85 17.29 -7.98
N LEU A 28 -29.45 18.42 -7.39
CA LEU A 28 -28.06 18.69 -7.03
C LEU A 28 -27.56 17.77 -5.91
N GLN A 29 -28.41 17.50 -4.92
CA GLN A 29 -28.12 16.53 -3.85
C GLN A 29 -27.95 15.11 -4.39
N LEU A 30 -28.81 14.67 -5.31
CA LEU A 30 -28.69 13.35 -5.96
C LEU A 30 -27.38 13.21 -6.74
N VAL A 31 -26.98 14.25 -7.50
CA VAL A 31 -25.72 14.24 -8.24
C VAL A 31 -24.53 14.17 -7.28
N SER A 32 -24.52 14.99 -6.23
CA SER A 32 -23.44 14.99 -5.23
C SER A 32 -23.34 13.65 -4.48
N ALA A 33 -24.47 13.10 -4.04
CA ALA A 33 -24.51 11.79 -3.39
C ALA A 33 -24.05 10.67 -4.33
N GLY A 34 -24.42 10.75 -5.61
CA GLY A 34 -23.96 9.80 -6.63
C GLY A 34 -22.44 9.80 -6.79
N VAL A 35 -21.82 10.97 -6.94
CA VAL A 35 -20.36 11.08 -7.07
C VAL A 35 -19.65 10.58 -5.81
N MET A 36 -20.17 10.90 -4.63
CA MET A 36 -19.64 10.41 -3.35
C MET A 36 -19.68 8.88 -3.27
N LEU A 37 -20.78 8.25 -3.67
CA LEU A 37 -20.93 6.79 -3.68
C LEU A 37 -19.98 6.14 -4.69
N VAL A 38 -19.82 6.72 -5.88
CA VAL A 38 -18.88 6.21 -6.90
C VAL A 38 -17.44 6.25 -6.39
N MET A 39 -17.02 7.34 -5.74
CA MET A 39 -15.68 7.44 -5.15
C MET A 39 -15.45 6.38 -4.08
N LEU A 40 -16.43 6.15 -3.21
CA LEU A 40 -16.36 5.08 -2.20
C LEU A 40 -16.26 3.70 -2.86
N MET A 41 -17.09 3.41 -3.87
CA MET A 41 -17.07 2.14 -4.60
C MET A 41 -15.78 1.93 -5.38
N ALA A 42 -15.16 2.99 -5.90
CA ALA A 42 -13.86 2.90 -6.57
C ALA A 42 -12.75 2.46 -5.60
N VAL A 43 -12.71 3.04 -4.40
CA VAL A 43 -11.72 2.67 -3.36
C VAL A 43 -11.94 1.23 -2.90
N LEU A 44 -13.19 0.86 -2.59
CA LEU A 44 -13.52 -0.51 -2.21
C LEU A 44 -13.17 -1.51 -3.32
N GLY A 45 -13.50 -1.18 -4.57
CA GLY A 45 -13.16 -1.99 -5.73
C GLY A 45 -11.65 -2.19 -5.89
N ALA A 46 -10.85 -1.13 -5.71
CA ALA A 46 -9.40 -1.22 -5.74
C ALA A 46 -8.84 -2.13 -4.64
N ILE A 47 -9.37 -2.06 -3.42
CA ILE A 47 -8.95 -2.92 -2.30
C ILE A 47 -9.30 -4.39 -2.61
N VAL A 48 -10.54 -4.67 -3.02
CA VAL A 48 -10.98 -6.04 -3.35
C VAL A 48 -10.14 -6.60 -4.50
N TYR A 49 -9.93 -5.82 -5.55
CA TYR A 49 -9.08 -6.19 -6.67
C TYR A 49 -7.65 -6.48 -6.22
N LYS A 50 -7.05 -5.63 -5.37
CA LYS A 50 -5.72 -5.88 -4.80
C LYS A 50 -5.68 -7.17 -3.98
N LEU A 51 -6.69 -7.41 -3.13
CA LEU A 51 -6.78 -8.62 -2.29
C LEU A 51 -6.97 -9.89 -3.12
N THR A 52 -7.79 -9.85 -4.17
CA THR A 52 -8.08 -11.00 -5.04
C THR A 52 -7.03 -11.24 -6.13
N ARG A 53 -6.14 -10.28 -6.39
CA ARG A 53 -5.08 -10.39 -7.42
C ARG A 53 -3.69 -10.71 -6.84
N THR A 54 -3.63 -11.25 -5.61
CA THR A 54 -2.39 -11.60 -4.88
C THR A 54 -1.67 -12.87 -5.41
N ASP A 55 -1.77 -13.19 -6.70
CA ASP A 55 -1.12 -14.38 -7.29
C ASP A 55 -0.19 -14.10 -8.49
N GLY A 56 0.13 -12.84 -8.81
CA GLY A 56 0.87 -12.59 -10.06
C GLY A 56 1.73 -11.35 -10.15
N SER A 57 1.96 -10.61 -9.07
CA SER A 57 2.92 -9.51 -9.11
C SER A 57 3.74 -9.54 -7.85
N ALA A 58 5.06 -9.65 -8.03
CA ALA A 58 6.05 -9.42 -7.00
C ALA A 58 5.94 -7.96 -6.55
N GLU A 59 4.92 -7.67 -5.76
CA GLU A 59 4.76 -6.40 -5.07
C GLU A 59 5.86 -6.37 -4.02
N ALA A 60 6.90 -5.59 -4.29
CA ALA A 60 7.97 -5.34 -3.34
C ALA A 60 7.32 -4.92 -2.02
N ALA A 61 7.40 -5.80 -1.02
CA ALA A 61 6.85 -5.60 0.30
C ALA A 61 7.23 -4.20 0.79
N GLN A 62 6.23 -3.32 0.96
CA GLN A 62 6.44 -2.07 1.66
C GLN A 62 6.96 -2.41 3.06
N PRO A 63 8.08 -1.81 3.51
CA PRO A 63 8.58 -2.11 4.83
C PRO A 63 7.54 -1.66 5.84
N ALA A 64 6.99 -2.62 6.60
CA ALA A 64 6.27 -2.31 7.81
C ALA A 64 7.19 -1.42 8.66
N LEU A 65 6.64 -0.30 9.15
CA LEU A 65 7.34 0.63 10.03
C LEU A 65 7.73 -0.12 11.31
N SER A 66 8.93 -0.71 11.26
CA SER A 66 9.52 -1.45 12.35
C SER A 66 10.11 -0.40 13.27
N VAL A 67 9.52 -0.20 14.44
CA VAL A 67 10.15 0.57 15.50
C VAL A 67 11.53 -0.05 15.72
N PRO A 68 12.64 0.70 15.60
CA PRO A 68 13.96 0.16 15.87
C PRO A 68 14.03 -0.24 17.35
N GLY A 69 13.90 -1.53 17.62
CA GLY A 69 14.27 -2.07 18.92
C GLY A 69 15.79 -2.05 18.99
N ASP A 70 16.35 -1.62 20.11
CA ASP A 70 17.81 -1.61 20.38
C ASP A 70 18.39 -3.03 20.56
N ALA A 71 17.69 -4.03 20.04
CA ALA A 71 18.06 -5.44 20.12
C ALA A 71 18.94 -5.82 18.93
N PRO A 72 19.92 -6.72 19.11
CA PRO A 72 20.71 -7.25 18.00
C PRO A 72 19.82 -7.88 16.92
N VAL A 73 20.05 -7.51 15.67
CA VAL A 73 19.32 -8.09 14.53
C VAL A 73 19.88 -9.47 14.22
N SER A 74 19.04 -10.50 14.33
CA SER A 74 19.34 -11.86 13.89
C SER A 74 18.70 -12.11 12.53
N ALA A 75 19.50 -12.42 11.51
CA ALA A 75 19.03 -12.67 10.15
C ALA A 75 19.87 -13.76 9.48
N ILE A 76 19.24 -14.51 8.57
CA ILE A 76 19.89 -15.59 7.80
C ILE A 76 19.92 -15.17 6.33
N ALA A 77 21.13 -14.97 5.80
CA ALA A 77 21.33 -14.81 4.36
C ALA A 77 21.45 -16.21 3.73
N ALA A 78 20.40 -16.66 3.04
CA ALA A 78 20.38 -17.96 2.36
C ALA A 78 21.21 -17.92 1.06
N LEU A 79 22.52 -18.06 1.19
CA LEU A 79 23.42 -18.15 0.04
C LEU A 79 23.27 -19.49 -0.70
N PRO A 80 23.57 -19.55 -2.00
CA PRO A 80 23.51 -20.80 -2.77
C PRO A 80 24.33 -21.91 -2.13
N ALA A 81 23.85 -23.15 -2.24
CA ALA A 81 24.58 -24.31 -1.72
C ALA A 81 25.96 -24.41 -2.40
N GLY A 82 27.00 -24.61 -1.58
CA GLY A 82 28.38 -24.67 -2.07
C GLY A 82 29.01 -23.32 -2.44
N PHE A 83 28.33 -22.21 -2.17
CA PHE A 83 28.91 -20.87 -2.38
C PHE A 83 30.07 -20.63 -1.40
N SER A 84 31.25 -20.38 -1.95
CA SER A 84 32.43 -19.99 -1.17
C SER A 84 32.54 -18.47 -1.13
N VAL A 85 32.40 -17.91 0.08
CA VAL A 85 32.54 -16.47 0.32
C VAL A 85 34.02 -16.12 0.39
N SER A 86 34.44 -15.19 -0.47
CA SER A 86 35.82 -14.69 -0.55
C SER A 86 35.98 -13.30 0.09
N ASN A 87 34.95 -12.46 0.02
CA ASN A 87 34.95 -11.12 0.61
C ASN A 87 33.53 -10.74 1.07
N VAL A 88 33.45 -9.92 2.11
CA VAL A 88 32.22 -9.36 2.63
C VAL A 88 32.40 -7.86 2.84
N ALA A 89 31.46 -7.06 2.34
CA ALA A 89 31.44 -5.62 2.53
C ALA A 89 30.07 -5.17 3.08
N LEU A 90 30.06 -4.11 3.90
CA LEU A 90 28.84 -3.52 4.44
C LEU A 90 28.75 -2.04 4.02
N SER A 91 27.58 -1.64 3.53
CA SER A 91 27.23 -0.25 3.25
C SER A 91 25.80 0.03 3.69
N GLY A 92 25.62 0.85 4.73
CA GLY A 92 24.30 1.12 5.30
C GLY A 92 23.63 -0.16 5.82
N SER A 93 22.47 -0.54 5.26
CA SER A 93 21.78 -1.80 5.56
C SER A 93 22.15 -2.95 4.62
N GLN A 94 23.01 -2.72 3.63
CA GLN A 94 23.32 -3.69 2.60
C GLN A 94 24.66 -4.36 2.87
N LEU A 95 24.62 -5.68 2.97
CA LEU A 95 25.77 -6.55 3.09
C LEU A 95 26.00 -7.24 1.74
N VAL A 96 27.20 -7.14 1.20
CA VAL A 96 27.59 -7.76 -0.07
C VAL A 96 28.52 -8.93 0.22
N PHE A 97 28.14 -10.12 -0.25
CA PHE A 97 28.98 -11.32 -0.26
C PHE A 97 29.56 -11.51 -1.65
N TYR A 98 30.88 -11.38 -1.78
CA TYR A 98 31.58 -11.71 -3.02
C TYR A 98 32.18 -13.11 -2.91
N GLY A 99 31.94 -13.95 -3.90
CA GLY A 99 32.34 -15.35 -3.84
C GLY A 99 32.17 -16.06 -5.17
N SER A 100 32.31 -17.38 -5.14
CA SER A 100 32.11 -18.22 -6.32
C SER A 100 31.47 -19.55 -5.95
N LEU A 101 30.78 -20.17 -6.91
CA LEU A 101 30.41 -21.58 -6.83
C LEU A 101 31.44 -22.41 -7.63
N PRO A 102 31.67 -23.67 -7.26
CA PRO A 102 32.51 -24.57 -8.04
C PRO A 102 32.08 -24.61 -9.51
N GLY A 103 32.98 -24.24 -10.42
CA GLY A 103 32.74 -24.24 -11.87
C GLY A 103 31.83 -23.12 -12.40
N ALA A 104 31.45 -22.15 -11.57
CA ALA A 104 30.66 -20.99 -11.98
C ALA A 104 31.49 -19.70 -11.97
N GLU A 105 31.00 -18.68 -12.70
CA GLU A 105 31.54 -17.33 -12.62
C GLU A 105 31.41 -16.77 -11.19
N PRO A 106 32.34 -15.91 -10.75
CA PRO A 106 32.22 -15.19 -9.47
C PRO A 106 30.90 -14.42 -9.39
N ARG A 107 30.36 -14.30 -8.17
CA ARG A 107 29.11 -13.60 -7.89
C ARG A 107 29.25 -12.66 -6.71
N ALA A 108 28.54 -11.53 -6.81
CA ALA A 108 28.27 -10.61 -5.73
C ALA A 108 26.79 -10.72 -5.34
N ILE A 109 26.52 -11.22 -4.14
CA ILE A 109 25.16 -11.38 -3.60
C ILE A 109 24.94 -10.29 -2.56
N VAL A 110 23.87 -9.50 -2.70
CA VAL A 110 23.55 -8.38 -1.81
C VAL A 110 22.39 -8.77 -0.90
N PHE A 111 22.60 -8.75 0.40
CA PHE A 111 21.59 -8.96 1.44
C PHE A 111 21.27 -7.63 2.12
N ASP A 112 20.00 -7.25 2.16
CA ASP A 112 19.58 -6.07 2.92
C ASP A 112 19.04 -6.48 4.30
N ILE A 113 19.70 -5.99 5.35
CA ILE A 113 19.42 -6.32 6.75
C ILE A 113 18.04 -5.78 7.19
N LYS A 114 17.61 -4.62 6.67
CA LYS A 114 16.29 -4.06 6.99
C LYS A 114 15.18 -4.81 6.26
N ALA A 115 15.44 -5.25 5.03
CA ALA A 115 14.50 -6.02 4.23
C ALA A 115 14.47 -7.51 4.61
N GLY A 116 15.50 -8.00 5.32
CA GLY A 116 15.64 -9.39 5.75
C GLY A 116 15.79 -10.39 4.60
N ARG A 117 16.24 -9.94 3.41
CA ARG A 117 16.32 -10.78 2.21
C ARG A 117 17.47 -10.40 1.28
N ILE A 118 17.82 -11.31 0.37
CA ILE A 118 18.71 -11.02 -0.76
C ILE A 118 17.97 -10.08 -1.73
N VAL A 119 18.60 -8.96 -2.05
CA VAL A 119 18.07 -7.93 -2.96
C VAL A 119 18.75 -7.94 -4.33
N ALA A 120 19.92 -8.58 -4.47
CA ALA A 120 20.57 -8.78 -5.76
C ALA A 120 21.47 -10.03 -5.77
N ASP A 121 21.55 -10.68 -6.94
CA ASP A 121 22.55 -11.68 -7.29
C ASP A 121 23.19 -11.25 -8.61
N VAL A 122 24.46 -10.84 -8.55
CA VAL A 122 25.19 -10.24 -9.67
C VAL A 122 26.32 -11.16 -10.06
N THR A 123 26.33 -11.62 -11.31
CA THR A 123 27.47 -12.37 -11.86
C THR A 123 28.55 -11.41 -12.33
N VAL A 124 29.81 -11.67 -11.95
CA VAL A 124 30.96 -10.81 -12.23
C VAL A 124 31.86 -11.50 -13.26
N ARG A 125 31.97 -10.89 -14.44
CA ARG A 125 32.83 -11.33 -15.54
C ARG A 125 33.51 -10.13 -16.19
N THR A 126 34.64 -10.37 -16.86
CA THR A 126 35.24 -9.36 -17.75
C THR A 126 34.40 -9.24 -19.02
N ASN A 127 34.30 -8.02 -19.56
CA ASN A 127 33.64 -7.77 -20.86
C ASN A 127 34.54 -8.17 -22.02
#